data_AF-A0A2G8S3G7-F1
#
_entry.id   AF-A0A2G8S3G7-F1
#
_cell.length_a   1.000
_cell.length_b   1.000
_cell.length_c   1.000
_cell.angle_alpha   90.00
_cell.angle_beta   90.00
_cell.angle_gamma   90.00
#
_symmetry.space_group_name_H-M   'P 1'
#
loop_
_entity.id
_entity.type
_entity.pdbx_description
1 polymer ?
#
loop_
_entity_poly.entity_id
_entity_poly.type
_entity_poly.pdbx_seq_one_letter_code
_entity_poly.pdbx_strand_id
1 'polypeptide(L)'
;MNRKGRTAGPENPWDLDGETRVEFGKKLNGLLTKLHPNRAPHDVKPGDKLWRFTRQQVYDWRSNFGKLAIKVTKAEVKQRADEHGKAYAAAWVANTLAKGGEATYSVPNIEEPSEARGALQTSYHIRLLTFHYEEADGSIIKTSYPIGALSLAVVAIRRAFRACLTGVYIPIKTEFSGDEVGQQTQLARKGTVAGLEATPHRFDALVSVARSQVPSFLQAQALRVQETSDDADAFAAVDPPSSPVFEH
;
A
#
# COMPACT_ATOMS: atom_id res chain seq x y z
N MET A 1 26.70 -9.97 -13.96
CA MET A 1 26.57 -9.36 -12.61
C MET A 1 26.03 -10.39 -11.62
N ASN A 2 26.86 -10.81 -10.67
CA ASN A 2 26.58 -11.89 -9.71
C ASN A 2 25.41 -11.52 -8.76
N ARG A 3 24.26 -12.22 -8.87
CA ARG A 3 23.09 -12.08 -7.99
C ARG A 3 23.11 -13.06 -6.79
N LYS A 4 24.29 -13.42 -6.27
CA LYS A 4 24.42 -14.25 -5.06
C LYS A 4 24.39 -13.33 -3.83
N GLY A 5 23.20 -13.04 -3.31
CA GLY A 5 23.08 -12.26 -2.07
C GLY A 5 21.71 -11.64 -1.76
N ARG A 6 20.69 -11.80 -2.62
CA ARG A 6 19.33 -11.34 -2.30
C ARG A 6 18.63 -12.42 -1.48
N THR A 7 18.29 -12.13 -0.23
CA THR A 7 17.37 -12.95 0.54
C THR A 7 15.97 -12.80 -0.05
N ALA A 8 15.29 -13.91 -0.36
CA ALA A 8 13.88 -13.88 -0.73
C ALA A 8 13.09 -13.19 0.39
N GLY A 9 12.29 -12.17 0.02
CA GLY A 9 11.27 -11.64 0.93
C GLY A 9 10.23 -12.71 1.25
N PRO A 10 9.43 -12.56 2.32
CA PRO A 10 8.34 -13.50 2.59
C PRO A 10 7.43 -13.60 1.36
N GLU A 11 7.28 -14.81 0.81
CA GLU A 11 6.48 -15.04 -0.39
C GLU A 11 4.98 -14.78 -0.14
N ASN A 12 4.55 -14.97 1.11
CA ASN A 12 3.25 -14.60 1.61
C ASN A 12 3.38 -13.42 2.58
N PRO A 13 2.89 -12.22 2.23
CA PRO A 13 3.02 -11.05 3.10
C PRO A 13 2.16 -11.16 4.36
N TRP A 14 1.31 -12.19 4.54
CA TRP A 14 0.49 -12.42 5.73
C TRP A 14 1.13 -13.37 6.75
N ASP A 15 1.98 -14.29 6.30
CA ASP A 15 2.68 -15.25 7.15
C ASP A 15 4.08 -14.73 7.49
N LEU A 16 4.27 -14.29 8.74
CA LEU A 16 5.55 -13.78 9.22
C LEU A 16 6.45 -14.88 9.79
N ASP A 17 5.85 -15.97 10.24
CA ASP A 17 6.53 -16.98 11.03
C ASP A 17 6.98 -18.16 10.16
N GLY A 18 6.42 -18.27 8.95
CA GLY A 18 6.74 -19.31 7.98
C GLY A 18 6.35 -20.69 8.48
N GLU A 19 6.74 -21.72 7.74
CA GLU A 19 6.43 -23.11 8.09
C GLU A 19 7.02 -23.51 9.46
N THR A 20 8.18 -22.94 9.80
CA THR A 20 8.91 -23.27 11.04
C THR A 20 8.42 -22.50 12.27
N ARG A 21 7.49 -21.55 12.10
CA ARG A 21 6.95 -20.66 13.14
C ARG A 21 7.97 -19.80 13.91
N VAL A 22 9.21 -19.71 13.43
CA VAL A 22 10.30 -18.97 14.10
C VAL A 22 10.96 -17.92 13.19
N GLU A 23 10.50 -17.79 11.95
CA GLU A 23 11.19 -16.96 10.96
C GLU A 23 11.19 -15.47 11.32
N PHE A 24 10.08 -14.96 11.83
CA PHE A 24 9.98 -13.56 12.24
C PHE A 24 11.04 -13.22 13.29
N GLY A 25 11.18 -14.06 14.31
CA GLY A 25 12.16 -13.88 15.38
C GLY A 25 13.58 -13.94 14.90
N LYS A 26 13.88 -14.90 14.03
CA LYS A 26 15.19 -15.02 13.40
C LYS A 26 15.54 -13.74 12.62
N LYS A 27 14.58 -13.19 11.86
CA LYS A 27 14.76 -11.94 11.11
C LYS A 27 14.92 -10.73 12.04
N LEU A 28 14.10 -10.63 13.09
CA LEU A 28 14.15 -9.54 14.07
C LEU A 28 15.48 -9.54 14.84
N ASN A 29 15.89 -10.66 15.42
CA ASN A 29 17.17 -10.78 16.13
C ASN A 29 18.35 -10.52 15.18
N GLY A 30 18.29 -11.03 13.94
CA GLY A 30 19.30 -10.74 12.92
C GLY A 30 19.40 -9.26 12.55
N LEU A 31 18.28 -8.53 12.53
CA LEU A 31 18.25 -7.08 12.30
C LEU A 31 18.83 -6.32 13.51
N LEU A 32 18.46 -6.69 14.73
CA LEU A 32 18.98 -6.07 15.95
C LEU A 32 20.49 -6.23 16.08
N THR A 33 21.02 -7.42 15.80
CA THR A 33 22.47 -7.68 15.79
C THR A 33 23.20 -6.79 14.78
N LYS A 34 22.60 -6.51 13.61
CA LYS A 34 23.18 -5.60 12.63
C LYS A 34 23.13 -4.13 13.06
N LEU A 35 22.06 -3.71 13.74
CA LEU A 35 21.90 -2.34 14.25
C LEU A 35 22.76 -2.07 15.49
N HIS A 36 23.03 -3.10 16.28
CA HIS A 36 23.75 -3.00 17.54
C HIS A 36 24.85 -4.06 17.66
N PRO A 37 25.89 -4.00 16.81
CA PRO A 37 26.92 -5.04 16.74
C PRO A 37 27.73 -5.20 18.03
N ASN A 38 27.77 -4.16 18.87
CA ASN A 38 28.53 -4.14 20.13
C ASN A 38 27.70 -4.60 21.35
N ARG A 39 26.43 -4.99 21.15
CA ARG A 39 25.60 -5.54 22.24
C ARG A 39 25.67 -7.05 22.24
N ALA A 40 25.40 -7.65 23.41
CA ALA A 40 25.23 -9.10 23.52
C ALA A 40 24.15 -9.58 22.53
N PRO A 41 24.22 -10.84 22.06
CA PRO A 41 23.25 -11.40 21.13
C PRO A 41 21.81 -11.17 21.61
N HIS A 42 20.97 -10.64 20.72
CA HIS A 42 19.56 -10.43 21.01
C HIS A 42 18.81 -11.77 20.96
N ASP A 43 18.03 -12.05 22.01
CA ASP A 43 17.13 -13.21 22.12
C ASP A 43 15.69 -12.73 22.37
N VAL A 44 15.14 -11.96 21.41
CA VAL A 44 13.74 -11.53 21.49
C VAL A 44 12.82 -12.72 21.26
N LYS A 45 11.91 -12.94 22.22
CA LYS A 45 10.97 -14.07 22.24
C LYS A 45 9.55 -13.66 21.83
N PRO A 46 8.75 -14.61 21.34
CA PRO A 46 7.33 -14.38 21.12
C PRO A 46 6.66 -13.88 22.40
N GLY A 47 5.99 -12.73 22.28
CA GLY A 47 5.30 -12.09 23.41
C GLY A 47 6.08 -10.97 24.09
N ASP A 48 7.38 -10.80 23.81
CA ASP A 48 8.13 -9.65 24.30
C ASP A 48 7.57 -8.32 23.76
N LYS A 49 7.78 -7.22 24.48
CA LYS A 49 7.28 -5.90 24.05
C LYS A 49 7.78 -5.52 22.66
N LEU A 50 9.08 -5.72 22.39
CA LEU A 50 9.68 -5.45 21.09
C LEU A 50 9.14 -6.37 19.99
N TRP A 51 8.89 -7.64 20.31
CA TRP A 51 8.25 -8.58 19.39
C TRP A 51 6.86 -8.11 18.98
N ARG A 52 6.00 -7.82 19.97
CA ARG A 52 4.62 -7.37 19.75
C ARG A 52 4.59 -6.06 18.95
N PHE A 53 5.42 -5.09 19.34
CA PHE A 53 5.51 -3.81 18.66
C PHE A 53 5.93 -3.98 17.19
N THR A 54 6.97 -4.76 16.91
CA THR A 54 7.44 -4.96 15.54
C THR A 54 6.39 -5.68 14.69
N ARG A 55 5.67 -6.68 15.24
CA ARG A 55 4.56 -7.32 14.52
C ARG A 55 3.43 -6.34 14.24
N GLN A 56 3.09 -5.50 15.21
CA GLN A 56 2.05 -4.48 15.04
C GLN A 56 2.39 -3.55 13.88
N GLN A 57 3.64 -3.07 13.78
CA GLN A 57 4.07 -2.26 12.64
C GLN A 57 3.84 -2.95 11.29
N VAL A 58 4.05 -4.28 11.21
CA VAL A 58 3.76 -5.03 9.98
C VAL A 58 2.26 -5.17 9.71
N TYR A 59 1.43 -5.30 10.75
CA TYR A 59 -0.03 -5.24 10.60
C TYR A 59 -0.51 -3.87 10.14
N ASP A 60 0.01 -2.79 10.72
CA ASP A 60 -0.34 -1.41 10.37
C ASP A 60 0.08 -1.11 8.93
N TRP A 61 1.28 -1.52 8.54
CA TRP A 61 1.76 -1.47 7.16
C TRP A 61 0.77 -2.15 6.19
N ARG A 62 0.33 -3.39 6.46
CA ARG A 62 -0.67 -4.10 5.63
C ARG A 62 -2.01 -3.35 5.59
N SER A 63 -2.51 -2.90 6.74
CA SER A 63 -3.78 -2.19 6.86
C SER A 63 -3.77 -0.89 6.05
N ASN A 64 -2.64 -0.19 6.04
CA ASN A 64 -2.46 1.05 5.30
C ASN A 64 -2.52 0.86 3.77
N PHE A 65 -2.16 -0.31 3.22
CA PHE A 65 -2.48 -0.63 1.81
C PHE A 65 -3.99 -0.58 1.54
N GLY A 66 -4.78 -1.20 2.41
CA GLY A 66 -6.24 -1.20 2.30
C GLY A 66 -6.82 0.21 2.38
N LYS A 67 -6.37 1.01 3.36
CA LYS A 67 -6.81 2.41 3.54
C LYS A 67 -6.43 3.27 2.33
N LEU A 68 -5.20 3.16 1.83
CA LEU A 68 -4.72 3.93 0.70
C LEU A 68 -5.45 3.56 -0.60
N ALA A 69 -5.70 2.27 -0.84
CA ALA A 69 -6.51 1.83 -1.97
C ALA A 69 -7.92 2.43 -1.93
N ILE A 70 -8.60 2.35 -0.78
CA ILE A 70 -9.92 2.95 -0.59
C ILE A 70 -9.87 4.45 -0.88
N LYS A 71 -8.87 5.16 -0.34
CA LYS A 71 -8.71 6.61 -0.55
C LYS A 71 -8.59 6.98 -2.02
N VAL A 72 -7.69 6.31 -2.75
CA VAL A 72 -7.46 6.61 -4.17
C VAL A 72 -8.68 6.24 -5.01
N THR A 73 -9.23 5.04 -4.82
CA THR A 73 -10.41 4.59 -5.58
C THR A 73 -11.64 5.46 -5.29
N LYS A 74 -11.89 5.84 -4.03
CA LYS A 74 -13.01 6.69 -3.66
C LYS A 74 -12.92 8.06 -4.33
N ALA A 75 -11.73 8.65 -4.42
CA ALA A 75 -11.52 9.93 -5.10
C ALA A 75 -11.84 9.84 -6.59
N GLU A 76 -11.32 8.82 -7.28
CA GLU A 76 -11.51 8.60 -8.72
C GLU A 76 -12.97 8.30 -9.09
N VAL A 77 -13.65 7.49 -8.28
CA VAL A 77 -15.07 7.17 -8.45
C VAL A 77 -15.92 8.41 -8.21
N LYS A 78 -15.61 9.18 -7.16
CA LYS A 78 -16.32 10.42 -6.86
C LYS A 78 -16.19 11.41 -8.00
N GLN A 79 -14.97 11.64 -8.50
CA GLN A 79 -14.73 12.55 -9.62
C GLN A 79 -15.59 12.17 -10.84
N ARG A 80 -15.58 10.89 -11.25
CA ARG A 80 -16.40 10.42 -12.39
C ARG A 80 -17.90 10.53 -12.11
N ALA A 81 -18.33 10.30 -10.88
CA ALA A 81 -19.73 10.46 -10.51
C ALA A 81 -20.17 11.93 -10.54
N ASP A 82 -19.28 12.86 -10.16
CA ASP A 82 -19.53 14.30 -10.21
C ASP A 82 -19.53 14.81 -11.68
N GLU A 83 -18.64 14.30 -12.54
CA GLU A 83 -18.50 14.72 -13.95
C GLU A 83 -19.54 14.10 -14.89
N HIS A 84 -19.92 12.84 -14.67
CA HIS A 84 -20.72 12.05 -15.63
C HIS A 84 -21.94 11.36 -14.99
N GLY A 85 -22.14 11.52 -13.69
CA GLY A 85 -23.23 10.90 -12.96
C GLY A 85 -22.91 9.50 -12.40
N LYS A 86 -23.66 9.11 -11.37
CA LYS A 86 -23.45 7.86 -10.62
C LYS A 86 -23.57 6.60 -11.50
N ALA A 87 -24.49 6.57 -12.44
CA ALA A 87 -24.68 5.41 -13.33
C ALA A 87 -23.46 5.18 -14.23
N TYR A 88 -22.87 6.25 -14.76
CA TYR A 88 -21.63 6.19 -15.52
C TYR A 88 -20.48 5.67 -14.64
N ALA A 89 -20.31 6.23 -13.44
CA ALA A 89 -19.28 5.79 -12.51
C ALA A 89 -19.42 4.29 -12.16
N ALA A 90 -20.64 3.80 -11.97
CA ALA A 90 -20.91 2.37 -11.73
C ALA A 90 -20.47 1.48 -12.90
N ALA A 91 -20.82 1.88 -14.14
CA ALA A 91 -20.40 1.16 -15.35
C ALA A 91 -18.87 1.17 -15.52
N TRP A 92 -18.23 2.32 -15.28
CA TRP A 92 -16.77 2.41 -15.31
C TRP A 92 -16.11 1.52 -14.25
N VAL A 93 -16.63 1.47 -13.02
CA VAL A 93 -16.10 0.57 -11.97
C VAL A 93 -16.23 -0.90 -12.38
N ALA A 94 -17.36 -1.29 -12.98
CA ALA A 94 -17.54 -2.64 -13.49
C ALA A 94 -16.50 -3.00 -14.58
N ASN A 95 -16.29 -2.10 -15.55
CA ASN A 95 -15.27 -2.26 -16.60
C ASN A 95 -13.84 -2.28 -16.02
N THR A 96 -13.58 -1.46 -15.00
CA THR A 96 -12.30 -1.39 -14.29
C THR A 96 -11.96 -2.72 -13.63
N LEU A 97 -12.95 -3.41 -13.06
CA LEU A 97 -12.78 -4.72 -12.40
C LEU A 97 -12.72 -5.91 -13.37
N ALA A 98 -13.20 -5.73 -14.61
CA ALA A 98 -13.29 -6.76 -15.64
C ALA A 98 -11.91 -7.31 -16.03
N LYS A 99 -11.92 -8.43 -16.76
CA LYS A 99 -10.71 -8.98 -17.37
C LYS A 99 -10.18 -7.95 -18.38
N GLY A 100 -8.89 -7.63 -18.32
CA GLY A 100 -8.30 -6.56 -19.15
C GLY A 100 -8.58 -5.14 -18.66
N GLY A 101 -9.27 -4.97 -17.52
CA GLY A 101 -9.66 -3.67 -16.97
C GLY A 101 -8.57 -2.89 -16.23
N GLU A 102 -8.87 -1.62 -15.96
CA GLU A 102 -7.96 -0.62 -15.39
C GLU A 102 -7.50 -0.94 -13.95
N ALA A 103 -8.22 -1.81 -13.23
CA ALA A 103 -7.78 -2.27 -11.91
C ALA A 103 -6.49 -3.10 -11.99
N THR A 104 -6.14 -3.59 -13.19
CA THR A 104 -4.95 -4.42 -13.42
C THR A 104 -4.02 -3.82 -14.49
N TYR A 105 -4.56 -3.22 -15.56
CA TYR A 105 -3.78 -2.82 -16.75
C TYR A 105 -3.79 -1.30 -16.92
N SER A 106 -2.62 -0.69 -17.17
CA SER A 106 -2.53 0.75 -17.42
C SER A 106 -3.09 1.17 -18.78
N VAL A 107 -3.14 0.24 -19.73
CA VAL A 107 -3.84 0.39 -21.01
C VAL A 107 -4.87 -0.73 -21.08
N PRO A 108 -6.10 -0.49 -20.58
CA PRO A 108 -7.13 -1.52 -20.49
C PRO A 108 -7.72 -1.85 -21.87
N ASN A 109 -8.08 -3.10 -22.06
CA ASN A 109 -8.88 -3.57 -23.20
C ASN A 109 -9.83 -4.66 -22.69
N ILE A 110 -11.10 -4.31 -22.50
CA ILE A 110 -12.11 -5.24 -21.96
C ILE A 110 -12.75 -6.12 -23.04
N GLU A 111 -12.73 -5.65 -24.29
CA GLU A 111 -13.28 -6.37 -25.45
C GLU A 111 -12.33 -7.49 -25.87
N GLU A 112 -11.03 -7.20 -25.89
CA GLU A 112 -9.97 -8.17 -26.16
C GLU A 112 -8.92 -8.17 -25.03
N PRO A 113 -9.17 -8.89 -23.92
CA PRO A 113 -8.29 -8.85 -22.75
C PRO A 113 -6.86 -9.35 -22.96
N SER A 114 -6.59 -10.13 -24.02
CA SER A 114 -5.23 -10.51 -24.43
C SER A 114 -4.43 -9.30 -24.95
N GLU A 115 -5.11 -8.28 -25.46
CA GLU A 115 -4.50 -7.06 -25.99
C GLU A 115 -4.28 -5.96 -24.95
N ALA A 116 -4.76 -6.15 -23.71
CA ALA A 116 -4.47 -5.23 -22.60
C ALA A 116 -2.96 -5.14 -22.32
N ARG A 117 -2.46 -3.96 -21.94
CA ARG A 117 -1.02 -3.69 -21.71
C ARG A 117 -0.75 -3.02 -20.37
N GLY A 118 0.51 -3.10 -19.92
CA GLY A 118 0.97 -2.48 -18.68
C GLY A 118 0.34 -3.07 -17.42
N ALA A 119 0.31 -4.41 -17.34
CA ALA A 119 -0.15 -5.10 -16.14
C ALA A 119 0.62 -4.63 -14.90
N LEU A 120 -0.11 -4.27 -13.84
CA LEU A 120 0.39 -3.75 -12.56
C LEU A 120 1.13 -2.40 -12.65
N GLN A 121 1.07 -1.72 -13.79
CA GLN A 121 1.69 -0.41 -14.02
C GLN A 121 0.67 0.73 -14.00
N THR A 122 -0.49 0.50 -13.37
CA THR A 122 -1.53 1.52 -13.23
C THR A 122 -1.11 2.56 -12.19
N SER A 123 -1.70 3.76 -12.25
CA SER A 123 -1.49 4.81 -11.26
C SER A 123 -1.80 4.32 -9.83
N TYR A 124 -2.78 3.42 -9.67
CA TYR A 124 -3.12 2.79 -8.39
C TYR A 124 -1.95 1.95 -7.83
N HIS A 125 -1.39 1.04 -8.64
CA HIS A 125 -0.28 0.19 -8.20
C HIS A 125 0.97 1.01 -7.90
N ILE A 126 1.26 2.01 -8.73
CA ILE A 126 2.39 2.92 -8.53
C ILE A 126 2.24 3.67 -7.20
N ARG A 127 1.06 4.23 -6.89
CA ARG A 127 0.81 4.94 -5.62
C ARG A 127 1.01 4.03 -4.40
N LEU A 128 0.49 2.80 -4.45
CA LEU A 128 0.63 1.85 -3.33
C LEU A 128 2.07 1.35 -3.17
N LEU A 129 2.81 1.18 -4.27
CA LEU A 129 4.25 0.88 -4.19
C LEU A 129 5.08 2.07 -3.74
N THR A 130 4.66 3.30 -4.05
CA THR A 130 5.32 4.52 -3.55
C THR A 130 5.23 4.56 -2.03
N PHE A 131 4.04 4.30 -1.47
CA PHE A 131 3.84 4.12 -0.03
C PHE A 131 4.77 3.03 0.55
N HIS A 132 4.90 1.87 -0.10
CA HIS A 132 5.83 0.84 0.37
C HIS A 132 7.28 1.31 0.43
N TYR A 133 7.74 2.07 -0.58
CA TYR A 133 9.12 2.55 -0.62
C TYR A 133 9.38 3.66 0.38
N GLU A 134 8.38 4.47 0.68
CA GLU A 134 8.45 5.45 1.75
C GLU A 134 8.57 4.77 3.13
N GLU A 135 7.72 3.79 3.43
CA GLU A 135 7.81 2.98 4.65
C GLU A 135 9.12 2.18 4.77
N ALA A 136 9.73 1.84 3.63
CA ALA A 136 11.00 1.13 3.57
C ALA A 136 12.22 2.06 3.49
N ASP A 137 12.03 3.37 3.50
CA ASP A 137 13.13 4.32 3.42
C ASP A 137 14.04 4.20 4.64
N GLY A 138 15.34 4.38 4.43
CA GLY A 138 16.36 4.14 5.46
C GLY A 138 16.56 2.66 5.86
N SER A 139 15.89 1.70 5.20
CA SER A 139 16.11 0.28 5.48
C SER A 139 17.56 -0.14 5.22
N ILE A 140 18.18 -0.71 6.25
CA ILE A 140 19.54 -1.29 6.15
C ILE A 140 19.57 -2.65 5.45
N ILE A 141 18.38 -3.22 5.15
CA ILE A 141 18.26 -4.51 4.47
C ILE A 141 18.08 -4.27 2.98
N LYS A 142 19.05 -4.75 2.18
CA LYS A 142 18.88 -4.84 0.73
C LYS A 142 17.83 -5.91 0.40
N THR A 143 16.68 -5.48 -0.09
CA THR A 143 15.59 -6.38 -0.51
C THR A 143 15.60 -6.60 -2.02
N SER A 144 14.96 -7.70 -2.45
CA SER A 144 14.62 -7.94 -3.86
C SER A 144 13.44 -7.07 -4.30
N TYR A 145 12.80 -7.42 -5.42
CA TYR A 145 11.52 -6.83 -5.79
C TYR A 145 10.49 -6.96 -4.65
N PRO A 146 9.62 -5.95 -4.46
CA PRO A 146 8.63 -5.91 -3.39
C PRO A 146 7.40 -6.77 -3.72
N ILE A 147 7.62 -8.07 -3.96
CA ILE A 147 6.61 -9.03 -4.42
C ILE A 147 5.41 -9.11 -3.47
N GLY A 148 5.66 -9.18 -2.16
CA GLY A 148 4.61 -9.21 -1.15
C GLY A 148 3.77 -7.92 -1.12
N ALA A 149 4.44 -6.77 -1.18
CA ALA A 149 3.77 -5.46 -1.23
C ALA A 149 2.91 -5.30 -2.49
N LEU A 150 3.43 -5.72 -3.66
CA LEU A 150 2.67 -5.66 -4.90
C LEU A 150 1.46 -6.60 -4.89
N SER A 151 1.59 -7.78 -4.28
CA SER A 151 0.48 -8.72 -4.10
C SER A 151 -0.62 -8.14 -3.21
N LEU A 152 -0.25 -7.45 -2.12
CA LEU A 152 -1.21 -6.71 -1.28
C LEU A 152 -1.88 -5.58 -2.07
N ALA A 153 -1.12 -4.83 -2.86
CA ALA A 153 -1.66 -3.73 -3.67
C ALA A 153 -2.74 -4.20 -4.64
N VAL A 154 -2.51 -5.29 -5.38
CA VAL A 154 -3.48 -5.89 -6.30
C VAL A 154 -4.80 -6.16 -5.59
N VAL A 155 -4.74 -6.81 -4.42
CA VAL A 155 -5.94 -7.20 -3.67
C VAL A 155 -6.63 -5.99 -3.06
N ALA A 156 -5.86 -5.05 -2.49
CA ALA A 156 -6.39 -3.82 -1.91
C ALA A 156 -7.14 -2.98 -2.96
N ILE A 157 -6.56 -2.80 -4.16
CA ILE A 157 -7.16 -2.07 -5.28
C ILE A 157 -8.47 -2.74 -5.72
N ARG A 158 -8.45 -4.04 -6.00
CA ARG A 158 -9.65 -4.77 -6.43
C ARG A 158 -10.75 -4.75 -5.35
N ARG A 159 -10.37 -4.86 -4.08
CA ARG A 159 -11.29 -4.76 -2.93
C ARG A 159 -11.91 -3.37 -2.82
N ALA A 160 -11.12 -2.31 -2.98
CA ALA A 160 -11.60 -0.93 -2.98
C ALA A 160 -12.57 -0.65 -4.14
N PHE A 161 -12.27 -1.12 -5.35
CA PHE A 161 -13.18 -0.97 -6.50
C PHE A 161 -14.49 -1.74 -6.32
N ARG A 162 -14.46 -2.94 -5.72
CA ARG A 162 -15.70 -3.68 -5.40
C ARG A 162 -16.62 -2.91 -4.47
N ALA A 163 -16.05 -2.17 -3.52
CA ALA A 163 -16.80 -1.29 -2.63
C ALA A 163 -17.49 -0.12 -3.36
N CYS A 164 -17.11 0.16 -4.61
CA CYS A 164 -17.63 1.24 -5.43
C CYS A 164 -18.52 0.77 -6.60
N LEU A 165 -18.93 -0.50 -6.64
CA LEU A 165 -19.72 -1.07 -7.76
C LEU A 165 -21.01 -0.32 -8.07
N THR A 166 -21.59 0.39 -7.10
CA THR A 166 -22.81 1.18 -7.28
C THR A 166 -22.55 2.60 -7.80
N GLY A 167 -21.30 2.93 -8.16
CA GLY A 167 -20.87 4.27 -8.56
C GLY A 167 -20.62 5.22 -7.39
N VAL A 168 -20.76 4.74 -6.16
CA VAL A 168 -20.37 5.42 -4.91
C VAL A 168 -19.73 4.42 -3.96
N TYR A 169 -18.86 4.90 -3.08
CA TYR A 169 -18.22 4.06 -2.07
C TYR A 169 -19.24 3.60 -1.02
N ILE A 170 -19.31 2.29 -0.81
CA ILE A 170 -20.05 1.64 0.28
C ILE A 170 -19.01 1.06 1.25
N PRO A 171 -19.06 1.40 2.55
CA PRO A 171 -18.12 0.89 3.54
C PRO A 171 -18.01 -0.63 3.54
N ILE A 172 -16.77 -1.13 3.51
CA ILE A 172 -16.48 -2.56 3.60
C ILE A 172 -16.58 -2.97 5.06
N LYS A 173 -17.45 -3.93 5.37
CA LYS A 173 -17.72 -4.36 6.75
C LYS A 173 -16.61 -5.19 7.37
N THR A 174 -15.78 -5.84 6.55
CA THR A 174 -14.68 -6.68 7.03
C THR A 174 -13.36 -5.92 7.07
N GLU A 175 -12.42 -6.39 7.88
CA GLU A 175 -11.09 -5.80 7.98
C GLU A 175 -10.19 -6.19 6.80
N PHE A 176 -9.11 -5.44 6.57
CA PHE A 176 -8.06 -5.86 5.64
C PHE A 176 -7.06 -6.76 6.37
N SER A 177 -7.45 -8.01 6.60
CA SER A 177 -6.70 -8.99 7.40
C SER A 177 -6.34 -10.25 6.59
N GLY A 178 -5.42 -11.05 7.13
CA GLY A 178 -5.01 -12.31 6.49
C GLY A 178 -6.17 -13.29 6.31
N ASP A 179 -7.11 -13.33 7.25
CA ASP A 179 -8.29 -14.20 7.19
C ASP A 179 -9.23 -13.79 6.05
N GLU A 180 -9.37 -12.48 5.81
CA GLU A 180 -10.28 -11.93 4.83
C GLU A 180 -9.70 -11.89 3.41
N VAL A 181 -8.41 -11.57 3.28
CA VAL A 181 -7.79 -11.26 1.99
C VAL A 181 -6.52 -12.08 1.69
N GLY A 182 -6.10 -12.96 2.60
CA GLY A 182 -4.87 -13.74 2.48
C GLY A 182 -4.87 -14.68 1.28
N GLN A 183 -5.97 -15.40 1.03
CA GLN A 183 -6.09 -16.30 -0.11
C GLN A 183 -5.99 -15.54 -1.44
N GLN A 184 -6.69 -14.41 -1.56
CA GLN A 184 -6.64 -13.55 -2.74
C GLN A 184 -5.25 -12.96 -2.94
N THR A 185 -4.53 -12.67 -1.85
CA THR A 185 -3.14 -12.19 -1.93
C THR A 185 -2.22 -13.27 -2.48
N GLN A 186 -2.42 -14.53 -2.07
CA GLN A 186 -1.66 -15.66 -2.63
C GLN A 186 -2.00 -15.90 -4.11
N LEU A 187 -3.26 -15.74 -4.52
CA LEU A 187 -3.66 -15.81 -5.93
C LEU A 187 -3.00 -14.70 -6.76
N ALA A 188 -2.96 -13.46 -6.25
CA ALA A 188 -2.27 -12.36 -6.92
C ALA A 188 -0.77 -12.63 -7.08
N ARG A 189 -0.12 -13.14 -6.03
CA ARG A 189 1.29 -13.56 -6.01
C ARG A 189 1.60 -14.59 -7.11
N LYS A 190 0.79 -15.65 -7.19
CA LYS A 190 0.96 -16.78 -8.13
C LYS A 190 0.54 -16.44 -9.56
N GLY A 191 -0.36 -15.47 -9.73
CA GLY A 191 -0.85 -15.01 -11.03
C GLY A 191 -0.07 -13.81 -11.54
N THR A 192 -0.73 -12.64 -11.53
CA THR A 192 -0.24 -11.43 -12.19
C THR A 192 1.15 -10.98 -11.70
N VAL A 193 1.45 -11.13 -10.41
CA VAL A 193 2.75 -10.73 -9.87
C VAL A 193 3.88 -11.66 -10.33
N ALA A 194 3.65 -12.98 -10.37
CA ALA A 194 4.60 -13.94 -10.93
C ALA A 194 4.87 -13.66 -12.42
N GLY A 195 3.82 -13.30 -13.17
CA GLY A 195 3.98 -12.90 -14.58
C GLY A 195 4.86 -11.66 -14.77
N LEU A 196 4.75 -10.67 -13.88
CA LEU A 196 5.63 -9.49 -13.91
C LEU A 196 7.05 -9.84 -13.45
N GLU A 197 7.21 -10.67 -12.42
CA GLU A 197 8.50 -11.16 -11.91
C GLU A 197 9.32 -11.89 -13.00
N ALA A 198 8.63 -12.65 -13.86
CA ALA A 198 9.23 -13.29 -15.03
C ALA A 198 9.73 -12.31 -16.11
N THR A 199 9.40 -11.01 -15.99
CA THR A 199 9.78 -9.96 -16.93
C THR A 199 10.56 -8.83 -16.24
N PRO A 200 11.85 -9.03 -15.88
CA PRO A 200 12.59 -8.13 -14.98
C PRO A 200 12.62 -6.66 -15.41
N HIS A 201 12.81 -6.37 -16.70
CA HIS A 201 12.87 -4.99 -17.19
C HIS A 201 11.56 -4.21 -16.95
N ARG A 202 10.40 -4.88 -16.98
CA ARG A 202 9.11 -4.26 -16.65
C ARG A 202 8.96 -4.03 -15.15
N PHE A 203 9.48 -4.94 -14.34
CA PHE A 203 9.51 -4.78 -12.89
C PHE A 203 10.44 -3.63 -12.50
N ASP A 204 11.64 -3.56 -13.08
CA ASP A 204 12.60 -2.47 -12.87
C ASP A 204 11.99 -1.11 -13.24
N ALA A 205 11.26 -1.03 -14.35
CA ALA A 205 10.53 0.19 -14.73
C ALA A 205 9.47 0.59 -13.69
N LEU A 206 8.66 -0.37 -13.22
CA LEU A 206 7.65 -0.12 -12.16
C LEU A 206 8.32 0.38 -10.87
N VAL A 207 9.40 -0.26 -10.44
CA VAL A 207 10.18 0.11 -9.25
C VAL A 207 10.75 1.51 -9.39
N SER A 208 11.34 1.82 -10.55
CA SER A 208 11.92 3.12 -10.85
C SER A 208 10.89 4.24 -10.73
N VAL A 209 9.72 4.05 -11.36
CA VAL A 209 8.62 5.02 -11.33
C VAL A 209 8.05 5.19 -9.92
N ALA A 210 7.82 4.10 -9.18
CA ALA A 210 7.32 4.22 -7.81
C ALA A 210 8.31 4.95 -6.88
N ARG A 211 9.61 4.67 -7.02
CA ARG A 211 10.64 5.36 -6.22
C ARG A 211 10.77 6.84 -6.56
N SER A 212 10.66 7.21 -7.83
CA SER A 212 10.74 8.62 -8.23
C SER A 212 9.57 9.47 -7.70
N GLN A 213 8.46 8.84 -7.32
CA GLN A 213 7.29 9.52 -6.75
C GLN A 213 7.35 9.71 -5.22
N VAL A 214 8.30 9.09 -4.52
CA VAL A 214 8.41 9.17 -3.05
C VAL A 214 8.53 10.62 -2.54
N PRO A 215 9.36 11.50 -3.12
CA PRO A 215 9.47 12.88 -2.64
C PRO A 215 8.14 13.65 -2.72
N SER A 216 7.45 13.58 -3.85
CA SER A 216 6.15 14.24 -4.03
C SER A 216 5.07 13.63 -3.13
N PHE A 217 5.13 12.31 -2.88
CA PHE A 217 4.22 11.64 -1.95
C PHE A 217 4.40 12.15 -0.51
N LEU A 218 5.64 12.29 -0.04
CA LEU A 218 5.95 12.86 1.28
C LEU A 218 5.49 14.30 1.40
N GLN A 219 5.73 15.13 0.39
CA GLN A 219 5.25 16.52 0.36
C GLN A 219 3.72 16.59 0.47
N ALA A 220 3.00 15.74 -0.29
CA ALA A 220 1.55 15.68 -0.24
C ALA A 220 1.01 15.15 1.11
N GLN A 221 1.78 14.34 1.84
CA GLN A 221 1.43 13.95 3.20
C GLN A 221 1.64 15.10 4.19
N ALA A 222 2.79 15.79 4.11
CA ALA A 222 3.12 16.90 4.98
C ALA A 222 2.09 18.04 4.88
N LEU A 223 1.68 18.40 3.66
CA LEU A 223 0.64 19.41 3.42
C LEU A 223 -0.69 19.04 4.09
N ARG A 224 -1.10 17.77 4.03
CA ARG A 224 -2.35 17.32 4.67
C ARG A 224 -2.29 17.35 6.20
N VAL A 225 -1.14 17.01 6.77
CA VAL A 225 -0.94 17.10 8.22
C VAL A 225 -1.02 18.56 8.65
N GLN A 226 -0.42 19.46 7.89
CA GLN A 226 -0.51 20.90 8.12
C GLN A 226 -1.96 21.40 8.02
N GLU A 227 -2.69 21.07 6.94
CA GLU A 227 -4.11 21.41 6.78
C GLU A 227 -4.98 20.92 7.95
N THR A 228 -4.71 19.70 8.45
CA THR A 228 -5.45 19.14 9.59
C THR A 228 -5.11 19.85 10.91
N SER A 229 -3.85 20.28 11.07
CA SER A 229 -3.42 21.07 12.23
C SER A 229 -4.04 22.46 12.20
N ASP A 230 -4.02 23.12 11.05
CA ASP A 230 -4.59 24.45 10.86
C ASP A 230 -6.10 24.45 11.12
N ASP A 231 -6.81 23.38 10.70
CA ASP A 231 -8.24 23.18 11.00
C ASP A 231 -8.48 22.95 12.51
N ALA A 232 -7.64 22.16 13.18
CA ALA A 232 -7.72 21.98 14.63
C ALA A 232 -7.48 23.30 15.41
N ASP A 233 -6.54 24.13 14.94
CA ASP A 233 -6.28 25.45 15.51
C ASP A 233 -7.46 26.41 15.28
N ALA A 234 -8.15 26.31 14.13
CA ALA A 234 -9.38 27.06 13.88
C ALA A 234 -10.51 26.72 14.88
N PHE A 235 -10.60 25.47 15.33
CA PHE A 235 -11.54 25.06 16.39
C PHE A 235 -11.02 25.36 17.82
N ALA A 236 -9.75 25.70 17.97
CA ALA A 236 -9.13 26.09 19.23
C ALA A 236 -9.01 27.62 19.40
N ALA A 237 -9.55 28.41 18.46
CA ALA A 237 -9.56 29.85 18.55
C ALA A 237 -10.39 30.32 19.76
N VAL A 238 -9.70 30.92 20.74
CA VAL A 238 -10.31 31.60 21.89
C VAL A 238 -10.04 33.09 21.78
N ASP A 239 -11.03 33.91 22.12
CA ASP A 239 -10.87 35.36 22.20
C ASP A 239 -9.73 35.69 23.17
N PRO A 240 -8.79 36.60 22.80
CA PRO A 240 -7.84 37.11 23.77
C PRO A 240 -8.61 37.82 24.90
N PRO A 241 -8.15 37.73 26.16
CA PRO A 241 -8.85 38.25 27.34
C PRO A 241 -9.04 39.78 27.35
N SER A 242 -8.52 40.50 26.36
CA SER A 242 -8.64 41.93 26.19
C SER A 242 -9.67 42.27 25.12
N SER A 243 -10.65 43.12 25.49
CA SER A 243 -11.61 43.67 24.53
C SER A 243 -10.90 44.45 23.41
N PRO A 244 -11.38 44.38 22.16
CA PRO A 244 -10.82 45.16 21.06
C PRO A 244 -10.94 46.66 21.36
N VAL A 245 -9.83 47.38 21.19
CA VAL A 245 -9.80 48.84 21.27
C VAL A 245 -10.48 49.37 20.00
N PHE A 246 -11.73 49.81 20.12
CA PHE A 246 -12.37 50.58 19.07
C PHE A 246 -11.89 52.03 19.18
N GLU A 247 -10.95 52.42 18.32
CA GLU A 247 -10.66 53.83 18.09
C GLU A 247 -11.82 54.42 17.26
N HIS A 248 -12.50 55.43 17.83
CA HIS A 248 -13.54 56.22 17.17
C HIS A 248 -12.94 57.38 16.37
#